data_AF-A0A943G903-F1
#
_entry.id   AF-A0A943G903-F1
#
_cell.length_a   1.000
_cell.length_b   1.000
_cell.length_c   1.000
_cell.angle_alpha   90.00
_cell.angle_beta   90.00
_cell.angle_gamma   90.00
#
_symmetry.space_group_name_H-M   'P 1'
#
loop_
_entity.id
_entity.type
_entity.pdbx_description
1 polymer ?
#
loop_
_entity_poly.entity_id
_entity_poly.type
_entity_poly.pdbx_seq_one_letter_code
_entity_poly.pdbx_strand_id
1 'polypeptide(L)' 'MTKTLREFIKKRDNFTCCNCGNSTYNEPNLLLEIDHIIPVTKGGYTIENNLQTLCWKCNRSKSDKIIAQ' A
#
# COMPACT_ATOMS: atom_id res chain seq x y z
N MET A 1 8.80 -5.67 -8.41
CA MET A 1 7.65 -4.81 -8.77
C MET A 1 8.14 -3.68 -9.67
N THR A 2 7.50 -3.46 -10.82
CA THR A 2 7.89 -2.44 -11.80
C THR A 2 7.40 -1.04 -11.41
N LYS A 3 8.00 0.02 -11.97
CA LYS A 3 7.56 1.41 -11.74
C LYS A 3 6.12 1.65 -12.23
N THR A 4 5.77 1.08 -13.38
CA THR A 4 4.42 1.15 -13.96
C THR A 4 3.36 0.55 -13.04
N LEU A 5 3.62 -0.61 -12.46
CA LEU A 5 2.72 -1.26 -11.51
C LEU A 5 2.55 -0.41 -10.24
N ARG A 6 3.62 0.20 -9.72
CA ARG A 6 3.53 1.08 -8.54
C ARG A 6 2.64 2.28 -8.79
N GLU A 7 2.81 2.94 -9.93
CA GLU A 7 2.00 4.10 -10.30
C GLU A 7 0.54 3.72 -10.54
N PHE A 8 0.31 2.56 -11.16
CA PHE A 8 -1.04 2.02 -11.36
C PHE A 8 -1.77 1.79 -10.03
N ILE A 9 -1.14 1.08 -9.08
CA ILE A 9 -1.75 0.81 -7.76
C ILE A 9 -2.03 2.12 -6.99
N LYS A 10 -1.08 3.07 -7.00
CA LYS A 10 -1.30 4.39 -6.38
C LYS A 10 -2.49 5.13 -6.99
N LYS A 11 -2.64 5.10 -8.32
CA LYS A 11 -3.79 5.71 -9.00
C LYS A 11 -5.10 5.00 -8.68
N ARG A 12 -5.10 3.66 -8.68
CA ARG A 12 -6.27 2.82 -8.31
C ARG A 12 -6.78 3.17 -6.92
N ASP A 13 -5.85 3.30 -5.97
CA ASP A 13 -6.16 3.63 -4.58
C ASP A 13 -6.34 5.15 -4.35
N ASN A 14 -6.46 5.93 -5.44
CA ASN A 14 -6.64 7.38 -5.42
C ASN A 14 -5.64 8.11 -4.51
N PHE A 15 -4.36 7.71 -4.57
CA PHE A 15 -3.28 8.25 -3.73
C PHE A 15 -3.67 8.35 -2.25
N THR A 16 -4.36 7.31 -1.75
CA THR A 16 -4.90 7.22 -0.41
C THR A 16 -4.44 5.93 0.26
N CYS A 17 -4.09 6.01 1.54
CA CYS A 17 -3.75 4.86 2.35
C CYS A 17 -4.98 3.98 2.57
N CYS A 18 -4.93 2.73 2.12
CA CYS A 18 -6.02 1.76 2.26
C CYS A 18 -6.29 1.34 3.71
N ASN A 19 -5.39 1.64 4.66
CA ASN A 19 -5.55 1.27 6.07
C ASN A 19 -6.12 2.41 6.93
N CYS A 20 -5.66 3.65 6.74
CA CYS A 20 -6.10 4.77 7.58
C CYS A 20 -6.91 5.84 6.83
N GLY A 21 -7.09 5.71 5.52
CA GLY A 21 -7.84 6.66 4.70
C GLY A 21 -7.13 7.99 4.44
N ASN A 22 -5.90 8.18 4.92
CA ASN A 22 -5.16 9.41 4.72
C ASN A 22 -4.62 9.51 3.28
N SER A 23 -4.68 10.69 2.68
CA SER A 23 -4.40 10.90 1.27
C SER A 23 -3.42 12.04 1.04
N THR A 24 -2.73 12.02 -0.10
CA THR A 24 -1.85 13.14 -0.50
C THR A 24 -2.62 14.44 -0.77
N TYR A 25 -3.94 14.37 -0.92
CA TYR A 25 -4.80 15.55 -1.05
C TYR A 25 -4.92 16.31 0.27
N ASN A 26 -4.98 15.60 1.39
CA ASN A 26 -5.06 16.19 2.73
C ASN A 26 -3.67 16.53 3.27
N GLU A 27 -2.68 15.68 3.01
CA GLU A 27 -1.29 15.87 3.42
C GLU A 27 -0.35 15.77 2.21
N PRO A 28 0.03 16.90 1.58
CA PRO A 28 0.84 16.90 0.36
C PRO A 28 2.20 16.19 0.49
N ASN A 29 2.77 16.18 1.70
CA ASN A 29 4.04 15.54 2.01
C ASN A 29 3.89 14.09 2.52
N LEU A 30 2.69 13.50 2.41
CA LEU A 30 2.44 12.13 2.84
C LEU A 30 3.20 11.15 1.97
N LEU A 31 4.13 10.42 2.57
CA LEU A 31 4.84 9.33 1.89
C LEU A 31 3.94 8.11 1.79
N LEU A 32 3.58 7.77 0.54
CA LEU A 32 2.83 6.56 0.18
C LEU A 32 3.73 5.51 -0.45
N GLU A 33 3.59 4.29 0.05
CA GLU A 33 4.31 3.10 -0.38
C GLU A 33 3.32 2.04 -0.83
N ILE A 34 3.78 1.14 -1.70
CA ILE A 34 2.98 -0.01 -2.11
C ILE A 34 3.48 -1.21 -1.33
N ASP A 35 2.57 -1.89 -0.66
CA ASP A 35 2.84 -3.05 0.18
C ASP A 35 1.91 -4.22 -0.17
N HIS A 36 2.31 -5.44 0.20
CA HIS A 36 1.52 -6.64 -0.03
C HIS A 36 0.48 -6.84 1.07
N ILE A 37 -0.79 -7.09 0.70
CA ILE A 37 -1.86 -7.44 1.65
C ILE A 37 -1.48 -8.71 2.41
N ILE A 38 -1.18 -9.77 1.67
CA ILE A 38 -0.53 -10.99 2.17
C ILE A 38 0.98 -10.81 1.98
N PRO A 39 1.79 -10.74 3.04
CA PRO A 39 3.24 -10.62 2.94
C PRO A 39 3.85 -11.75 2.12
N VAL A 40 4.94 -11.44 1.41
CA VAL A 40 5.69 -12.44 0.62
C VAL A 40 6.17 -13.60 1.52
N THR A 41 6.56 -13.32 2.76
CA THR A 41 6.97 -14.32 3.76
C THR A 41 5.86 -15.31 4.12
N LYS A 42 4.59 -14.97 3.84
CA LYS A 42 3.41 -15.80 4.06
C LYS A 42 2.82 -16.34 2.74
N GLY A 43 3.60 -16.31 1.66
CA GLY A 43 3.19 -16.82 0.34
C GLY A 43 2.43 -15.84 -0.53
N GLY A 44 2.42 -14.55 -0.19
CA GLY A 44 1.75 -13.53 -1.00
C GLY A 44 2.44 -13.24 -2.33
N TYR A 45 1.66 -13.21 -3.41
CA TYR A 45 2.14 -12.92 -4.76
C TYR A 45 2.22 -11.40 -5.03
N THR A 46 3.12 -10.99 -5.91
CA THR A 46 3.18 -9.60 -6.40
C THR A 46 2.21 -9.42 -7.57
N ILE A 47 0.91 -9.38 -7.26
CA ILE A 47 -0.18 -9.17 -8.21
C ILE A 47 -1.06 -8.03 -7.75
N GLU A 48 -1.78 -7.38 -8.66
CA GLU A 48 -2.58 -6.19 -8.37
C GLU A 48 -3.55 -6.37 -7.19
N ASN A 49 -4.21 -7.53 -7.13
CA ASN A 49 -5.17 -7.84 -6.06
C ASN A 49 -4.52 -8.05 -4.69
N ASN A 50 -3.21 -8.33 -4.62
CA ASN A 50 -2.47 -8.49 -3.37
C ASN A 50 -1.63 -7.27 -3.03
N LEU A 51 -1.72 -6.18 -3.80
CA LEU A 51 -0.99 -4.94 -3.56
C LEU A 51 -1.96 -3.86 -3.11
N GLN A 52 -1.49 -3.03 -2.18
CA GLN A 52 -2.25 -1.90 -1.63
C GLN A 52 -1.34 -0.71 -1.39
N THR A 53 -1.91 0.49 -1.44
CA THR A 53 -1.23 1.73 -1.08
C THR A 53 -1.34 1.98 0.42
N LEU A 54 -0.21 2.12 1.10
CA LEU A 54 -0.14 2.44 2.52
C LEU A 54 0.69 3.70 2.75
N CYS A 55 0.33 4.51 3.74
CA CYS A 55 1.24 5.55 4.21
C CYS A 55 2.41 4.92 4.98
N TRP A 56 3.55 5.59 5.02
CA TRP A 56 4.76 5.07 5.67
C TRP A 56 4.53 4.61 7.12
N LYS A 57 3.66 5.29 7.88
CA LYS A 57 3.30 4.91 9.25
C LYS A 57 2.56 3.58 9.30
N CYS A 58 1.53 3.42 8.46
CA CYS A 58 0.75 2.18 8.38
C CYS A 58 1.58 1.03 7.83
N ASN A 59 2.40 1.27 6.80
CA ASN A 59 3.30 0.27 6.25
C ASN A 59 4.27 -0.26 7.32
N ARG A 60 4.91 0.64 8.07
CA ARG A 60 5.81 0.28 9.17
C ARG A 60 5.11 -0.46 10.31
N SER A 61 3.86 -0.09 10.61
CA SER A 61 3.05 -0.76 11.64
C SER A 61 2.59 -2.15 11.22
N LYS A 62 2.31 -2.34 9.93
CA LYS A 62 1.91 -3.62 9.35
C LYS A 62 3.04 -4.63 9.41
N SER A 63 4.23 -4.28 8.94
CA SER A 63 5.37 -5.21 8.86
C SER A 63 4.96 -6.51 8.16
N ASP A 64 5.16 -7.68 8.77
CA ASP A 64 4.79 -9.00 8.26
C ASP A 64 3.38 -9.48 8.70
N LYS A 65 2.56 -8.57 9.26
CA LYS A 65 1.19 -8.89 9.68
C LYS A 65 0.24 -8.82 8.50
N ILE A 66 -0.80 -9.64 8.56
CA ILE A 66 -1.97 -9.52 7.70
C ILE A 66 -2.95 -8.67 8.50
N ILE A 67 -3.21 -7.45 8.04
CA ILE A 67 -4.22 -6.59 8.65
C ILE A 67 -5.53 -6.91 7.95
N ALA A 68 -6.55 -7.29 8.72
CA ALA A 68 -7.91 -7.33 8.20
C ALA A 68 -8.34 -5.88 7.93
N GLN A 69 -8.53 -5.56 6.65
CA GLN A 69 -9.02 -4.26 6.20
C GLN A 69 -10.53 -4.17 6.35
#